data_AF-A0A6V8EWQ3-F1
#
_entry.id   AF-A0A6V8EWQ3-F1
#
_cell.length_a   1.000
_cell.length_b   1.000
_cell.length_c   1.000
_cell.angle_alpha   90.00
_cell.angle_beta   90.00
_cell.angle_gamma   90.00
#
_symmetry.space_group_name_H-M   'P 1'
#
loop_
_entity.id
_entity.type
_entity.pdbx_description
1 polymer ?
#
loop_
_entity_poly.entity_id
_entity_poly.type
_entity_poly.pdbx_seq_one_letter_code
_entity_poly.pdbx_strand_id
1 'polypeptide(L)'
;MTAERMPRILIVGAGGIGGLTFDLVVPALEKVGQKCSITIMDGDTVEASNLGHQRFSSLDIGSYKTTALVQKYESLKNVYCVSDTENLRVEEQLQEFDYIIIGVDRPHPRRLVHATDVPWIDLRSTGDGHVYFTNDSDPALVAMMTPDHEPASCQIAGAIAAGNIQFGYVNAAAAAATWLMGQLRNQPPLRERMSSIMFGELKFPEVKA
;
A
#
# COMPACT_ATOMS: atom_id res chain seq x y z
N MET A 1 20.83 21.87 -16.35
CA MET A 1 19.50 21.25 -16.43
C MET A 1 19.70 19.76 -16.34
N THR A 2 19.71 19.20 -15.12
CA THR A 2 19.61 17.75 -14.95
C THR A 2 18.25 17.35 -15.48
N ALA A 3 18.19 16.44 -16.46
CA ALA A 3 16.91 15.85 -16.87
C ALA A 3 16.25 15.31 -15.59
N GLU A 4 15.06 15.79 -15.24
CA GLU A 4 14.34 15.25 -14.10
C GLU A 4 14.12 13.76 -14.36
N ARG A 5 14.77 12.92 -13.55
CA ARG A 5 14.58 11.47 -13.59
C ARG A 5 13.11 11.20 -13.32
N MET A 6 12.49 10.39 -14.18
CA MET A 6 11.11 9.95 -14.00
C MET A 6 10.98 9.21 -12.65
N PRO A 7 10.12 9.68 -11.72
CA PRO A 7 9.93 9.03 -10.43
C PRO A 7 9.49 7.57 -10.60
N ARG A 8 10.08 6.69 -9.80
CA ARG A 8 9.80 5.26 -9.73
C ARG A 8 9.16 4.93 -8.39
N ILE A 9 7.90 4.52 -8.42
CA ILE A 9 7.11 4.20 -7.24
C ILE A 9 6.93 2.69 -7.15
N LEU A 10 7.15 2.13 -5.96
CA LEU A 10 6.82 0.75 -5.65
C LEU A 10 5.60 0.67 -4.74
N ILE A 11 4.64 -0.19 -5.08
CA ILE A 11 3.55 -0.60 -4.21
C ILE A 11 3.74 -2.08 -3.88
N VAL A 12 4.02 -2.40 -2.62
CA VAL A 12 4.22 -3.78 -2.13
C VAL A 12 2.92 -4.28 -1.51
N GLY A 13 2.37 -5.34 -2.09
CA GLY A 13 1.08 -5.94 -1.75
C GLY A 13 -0.04 -5.44 -2.66
N ALA A 14 -0.70 -6.35 -3.35
CA ALA A 14 -1.83 -6.12 -4.27
C ALA A 14 -3.19 -6.53 -3.66
N GLY A 15 -3.24 -6.65 -2.33
CA GLY A 15 -4.47 -6.89 -1.58
C GLY A 15 -5.40 -5.66 -1.52
N GLY A 16 -6.27 -5.61 -0.50
CA GLY A 16 -7.29 -4.56 -0.38
C GLY A 16 -6.71 -3.14 -0.34
N ILE A 17 -5.59 -2.94 0.38
CA ILE A 17 -4.95 -1.62 0.54
C ILE A 17 -4.19 -1.23 -0.73
N GLY A 18 -3.19 -2.02 -1.14
CA GLY A 18 -2.31 -1.65 -2.24
C GLY A 18 -3.02 -1.65 -3.59
N GLY A 19 -3.94 -2.60 -3.83
CA GLY A 19 -4.76 -2.61 -5.04
C GLY A 19 -5.67 -1.38 -5.14
N LEU A 20 -6.30 -0.96 -4.04
CA LEU A 20 -7.09 0.28 -4.02
C LEU A 20 -6.22 1.53 -4.15
N THR A 21 -5.04 1.53 -3.52
CA THR A 21 -4.08 2.64 -3.67
C THR A 21 -3.71 2.82 -5.14
N PHE A 22 -3.37 1.73 -5.82
CA PHE A 22 -3.07 1.71 -7.25
C PHE A 22 -4.24 2.26 -8.08
N ASP A 23 -5.46 1.76 -7.85
CA ASP A 23 -6.68 2.23 -8.53
C ASP A 23 -6.99 3.73 -8.26
N LEU A 24 -6.52 4.31 -7.16
CA LEU A 24 -6.67 5.73 -6.84
C LEU A 24 -5.59 6.60 -7.49
N VAL A 25 -4.31 6.22 -7.36
CA VAL A 25 -3.19 7.08 -7.74
C VAL A 25 -2.94 7.10 -9.24
N VAL A 26 -3.08 5.96 -9.92
CA VAL A 26 -2.81 5.85 -11.37
C VAL A 26 -3.66 6.84 -12.18
N PRO A 27 -5.00 6.86 -12.09
CA PRO A 27 -5.81 7.82 -12.83
C PRO A 27 -5.62 9.26 -12.36
N ALA A 28 -5.34 9.49 -11.07
CA ALA A 28 -5.09 10.83 -10.53
C ALA A 28 -3.81 11.45 -11.10
N LEU A 29 -2.73 10.67 -11.16
CA LEU A 29 -1.43 11.09 -11.70
C LEU A 29 -1.51 11.30 -13.22
N GLU A 30 -2.21 10.43 -13.94
CA GLU A 30 -2.47 10.62 -15.37
C GLU A 30 -3.25 11.91 -15.62
N LYS A 31 -4.29 12.17 -14.81
CA LYS A 31 -5.14 13.36 -14.94
C LYS A 31 -4.36 14.66 -14.79
N VAL A 32 -3.36 14.70 -13.93
CA VAL A 32 -2.49 15.88 -13.74
C VAL A 32 -1.27 15.89 -14.64
N GLY A 33 -1.10 14.88 -15.52
CA GLY A 33 0.03 14.77 -16.45
C GLY A 33 1.37 14.47 -15.78
N GLN A 34 1.36 13.88 -14.57
CA GLN A 34 2.58 13.53 -13.86
C GLN A 34 3.23 12.31 -14.49
N LYS A 35 4.40 12.51 -15.11
CA LYS A 35 5.19 11.39 -15.65
C LYS A 35 5.83 10.60 -14.52
N CYS A 36 5.55 9.30 -14.44
CA CYS A 36 6.12 8.40 -13.44
C CYS A 36 5.96 6.93 -13.86
N SER A 37 6.69 6.04 -13.20
CA SER A 37 6.46 4.60 -13.26
C SER A 37 5.97 4.09 -11.91
N ILE A 38 4.93 3.26 -11.92
CA ILE A 38 4.39 2.60 -10.73
C ILE A 38 4.50 1.10 -10.94
N THR A 39 5.34 0.46 -10.13
CA THR A 39 5.43 -0.99 -10.03
C THR A 39 4.57 -1.47 -8.89
N ILE A 40 3.69 -2.44 -9.14
CA ILE A 40 2.97 -3.14 -8.07
C ILE A 40 3.51 -4.56 -7.97
N MET A 41 3.90 -4.95 -6.76
CA MET A 41 4.60 -6.20 -6.45
C MET A 41 3.77 -7.07 -5.49
N ASP A 42 3.40 -8.26 -5.94
CA ASP A 42 2.69 -9.28 -5.16
C ASP A 42 2.80 -10.63 -5.87
N GLY A 43 3.15 -11.67 -5.13
CA GLY A 43 3.33 -13.02 -5.69
C GLY A 43 2.05 -13.87 -5.76
N ASP A 44 0.93 -13.37 -5.26
CA ASP A 44 -0.32 -14.12 -5.21
C ASP A 44 -1.13 -14.01 -6.51
N THR A 45 -1.98 -15.01 -6.72
CA THR A 45 -3.04 -14.97 -7.71
C THR A 45 -4.37 -14.54 -7.09
N VAL A 46 -5.31 -14.11 -7.94
CA VAL A 46 -6.65 -13.73 -7.51
C VAL A 46 -7.46 -14.97 -7.16
N GLU A 47 -8.02 -14.99 -5.95
CA GLU A 47 -8.95 -16.02 -5.49
C GLU A 47 -10.37 -15.47 -5.38
N ALA A 48 -11.38 -16.36 -5.44
CA ALA A 48 -12.79 -15.98 -5.23
C ALA A 48 -13.02 -15.29 -3.87
N SER A 49 -12.24 -15.69 -2.85
CA SER A 49 -12.27 -15.09 -1.51
C SER A 49 -11.91 -13.60 -1.54
N ASN A 50 -11.12 -13.14 -2.50
CA ASN A 50 -10.63 -11.76 -2.60
C ASN A 50 -11.70 -10.79 -3.11
N LEU A 51 -12.73 -11.28 -3.79
CA LEU A 51 -13.74 -10.44 -4.42
C LEU A 51 -14.52 -9.61 -3.39
N GLY A 52 -14.99 -8.44 -3.81
CA GLY A 52 -15.80 -7.53 -2.99
C GLY A 52 -15.00 -6.63 -2.04
N HIS A 53 -13.82 -7.04 -1.59
CA HIS A 53 -12.96 -6.22 -0.73
C HIS A 53 -11.55 -5.98 -1.30
N GLN A 54 -11.20 -6.63 -2.40
CA GLN A 54 -10.03 -6.32 -3.22
C GLN A 54 -10.47 -5.89 -4.63
N ARG A 55 -9.57 -5.28 -5.41
CA ARG A 55 -9.89 -4.63 -6.68
C ARG A 55 -9.94 -5.60 -7.87
N PHE A 56 -10.61 -6.74 -7.69
CA PHE A 56 -10.73 -7.82 -8.67
C PHE A 56 -12.18 -8.16 -8.96
N SER A 57 -12.41 -8.71 -10.15
CA SER A 57 -13.66 -9.26 -10.63
C SER A 57 -13.57 -10.79 -10.76
N SER A 58 -14.71 -11.45 -11.01
CA SER A 58 -14.73 -12.89 -11.26
C SER A 58 -13.94 -13.32 -12.51
N LEU A 59 -13.70 -12.40 -13.45
CA LEU A 59 -12.91 -12.65 -14.65
C LEU A 59 -11.41 -12.73 -14.36
N ASP A 60 -10.97 -12.18 -13.23
CA ASP A 60 -9.55 -12.10 -12.86
C ASP A 60 -9.09 -13.34 -12.08
N ILE A 61 -10.00 -14.22 -11.64
CA ILE A 61 -9.68 -15.40 -10.83
C ILE A 61 -8.64 -16.28 -11.54
N GLY A 62 -7.57 -16.62 -10.81
CA GLY A 62 -6.46 -17.43 -11.31
C GLY A 62 -5.35 -16.63 -12.01
N SER A 63 -5.56 -15.36 -12.34
CA SER A 63 -4.50 -14.47 -12.81
C SER A 63 -3.66 -13.94 -11.65
N TYR A 64 -2.44 -13.49 -11.92
CA TYR A 64 -1.65 -12.75 -10.93
C TYR A 64 -2.35 -11.44 -10.57
N LYS A 65 -2.43 -11.14 -9.26
CA LYS A 65 -3.08 -9.93 -8.74
C LYS A 65 -2.52 -8.67 -9.41
N THR A 66 -1.20 -8.58 -9.51
CA THR A 66 -0.49 -7.44 -10.11
C THR A 66 -0.82 -7.27 -11.60
N THR A 67 -0.84 -8.37 -12.35
CA THR A 67 -1.22 -8.35 -13.77
C THR A 67 -2.65 -7.89 -13.97
N ALA A 68 -3.61 -8.39 -13.19
CA ALA A 68 -5.02 -7.98 -13.27
C ALA A 68 -5.21 -6.48 -12.97
N LEU A 69 -4.44 -5.91 -12.04
CA LEU A 69 -4.48 -4.47 -11.75
C LEU A 69 -3.90 -3.63 -12.89
N VAL A 70 -2.72 -4.00 -13.40
CA VAL A 70 -2.02 -3.25 -14.44
C VAL A 70 -2.80 -3.23 -15.75
N GLN A 71 -3.47 -4.33 -16.10
CA GLN A 71 -4.29 -4.46 -17.32
C GLN A 71 -5.39 -3.38 -17.44
N LYS A 72 -5.86 -2.82 -16.31
CA LYS A 72 -6.86 -1.74 -16.31
C LYS A 72 -6.34 -0.43 -16.91
N TYR A 73 -5.02 -0.25 -17.00
CA TYR A 73 -4.37 1.03 -17.27
C TYR A 73 -3.31 0.98 -18.39
N GLU A 74 -3.38 0.00 -19.31
CA GLU A 74 -2.37 -0.17 -20.37
C GLU A 74 -2.30 0.98 -21.39
N SER A 75 -3.35 1.81 -21.49
CA SER A 75 -3.49 2.86 -22.52
C SER A 75 -3.13 4.28 -22.04
N LEU A 76 -2.47 4.42 -20.89
CA LEU A 76 -2.10 5.71 -20.32
C LEU A 76 -0.85 6.31 -20.98
N LYS A 77 -0.72 7.64 -20.93
CA LYS A 77 0.35 8.38 -21.62
C LYS A 77 1.49 8.81 -20.69
N ASN A 78 1.19 9.10 -19.43
CA ASN A 78 2.14 9.67 -18.47
C ASN A 78 2.52 8.68 -17.36
N VAL A 79 1.59 7.81 -16.97
CA VAL A 79 1.81 6.84 -15.89
C VAL A 79 2.10 5.45 -16.47
N TYR A 80 3.33 4.97 -16.28
CA TYR A 80 3.76 3.64 -16.72
C TYR A 80 3.55 2.61 -15.61
N CYS A 81 2.57 1.74 -15.78
CA CYS A 81 2.23 0.70 -14.82
C CYS A 81 3.01 -0.59 -15.10
N VAL A 82 3.65 -1.15 -14.08
CA VAL A 82 4.48 -2.38 -14.19
C VAL A 82 3.97 -3.41 -13.19
N SER A 83 3.78 -4.63 -13.69
CA SER A 83 3.43 -5.80 -12.86
C SER A 83 4.71 -6.51 -12.45
N ASP A 84 4.88 -6.73 -11.15
CA ASP A 84 5.90 -7.60 -10.58
C ASP A 84 5.22 -8.73 -9.81
N THR A 85 5.46 -9.97 -10.23
CA THR A 85 4.84 -11.17 -9.64
C THR A 85 5.73 -11.83 -8.58
N GLU A 86 6.79 -11.16 -8.15
CA GLU A 86 7.62 -11.62 -7.05
C GLU A 86 7.08 -11.16 -5.69
N ASN A 87 7.53 -11.84 -4.64
CA ASN A 87 7.34 -11.36 -3.27
C ASN A 87 8.57 -10.56 -2.86
N LEU A 88 8.37 -9.50 -2.06
CA LEU A 88 9.47 -8.80 -1.41
C LEU A 88 10.12 -9.72 -0.36
N ARG A 89 11.38 -10.10 -0.60
CA ARG A 89 12.18 -11.01 0.24
C ARG A 89 13.50 -10.41 0.68
N VAL A 90 14.09 -9.53 -0.13
CA VAL A 90 15.43 -8.98 0.06
C VAL A 90 15.46 -7.48 -0.21
N GLU A 91 16.46 -6.78 0.31
CA GLU A 91 16.55 -5.30 0.23
C GLU A 91 16.90 -4.79 -1.18
N GLU A 92 17.56 -5.60 -2.00
CA GLU A 92 17.97 -5.26 -3.36
C GLU A 92 16.76 -4.95 -4.25
N GLN A 93 15.61 -5.57 -3.95
CA GLN A 93 14.33 -5.31 -4.63
C GLN A 93 13.79 -3.88 -4.38
N LEU A 94 14.38 -3.11 -3.45
CA LEU A 94 13.94 -1.75 -3.10
C LEU A 94 14.81 -0.65 -3.71
N GLN A 95 16.04 -0.97 -4.14
CA GLN A 95 17.11 0.02 -4.40
C GLN A 95 16.84 0.97 -5.56
N GLU A 96 15.96 0.61 -6.50
CA GLU A 96 15.76 1.36 -7.73
C GLU A 96 14.59 2.35 -7.66
N PHE A 97 13.82 2.32 -6.57
CA PHE A 97 12.62 3.12 -6.37
C PHE A 97 12.91 4.41 -5.60
N ASP A 98 12.12 5.44 -5.89
CA ASP A 98 12.18 6.75 -5.23
C ASP A 98 11.15 6.85 -4.09
N TYR A 99 10.06 6.08 -4.14
CA TYR A 99 9.01 6.02 -3.12
C TYR A 99 8.46 4.61 -2.96
N ILE A 100 8.21 4.19 -1.72
CA ILE A 100 7.65 2.86 -1.41
C ILE A 100 6.34 3.01 -0.62
N ILE A 101 5.29 2.37 -1.11
CA ILE A 101 4.02 2.19 -0.40
C ILE A 101 3.91 0.72 -0.06
N ILE A 102 3.78 0.37 1.22
CA ILE A 102 3.67 -1.03 1.64
C ILE A 102 2.35 -1.30 2.35
N GLY A 103 1.63 -2.32 1.88
CA GLY A 103 0.33 -2.76 2.39
C GLY A 103 0.21 -4.27 2.38
N VAL A 104 1.16 -4.95 3.03
CA VAL A 104 1.23 -6.42 3.14
C VAL A 104 0.62 -6.92 4.44
N ASP A 105 0.47 -8.25 4.56
CA ASP A 105 -0.09 -8.95 5.72
C ASP A 105 0.97 -9.58 6.64
N ARG A 106 2.27 -9.42 6.33
CA ARG A 106 3.39 -10.04 7.05
C ARG A 106 4.39 -9.01 7.57
N PRO A 107 5.06 -9.29 8.71
CA PRO A 107 6.01 -8.35 9.30
C PRO A 107 7.36 -8.30 8.59
N HIS A 108 7.85 -9.41 8.02
CA HIS A 108 9.18 -9.44 7.36
C HIS A 108 9.33 -8.43 6.22
N PRO A 109 8.42 -8.34 5.22
CA PRO A 109 8.55 -7.34 4.16
C PRO A 109 8.44 -5.90 4.69
N ARG A 110 7.64 -5.67 5.76
CA ARG A 110 7.57 -4.36 6.41
C ARG A 110 8.92 -3.95 6.98
N ARG A 111 9.61 -4.87 7.68
CA ARG A 111 10.94 -4.60 8.24
C ARG A 111 12.00 -4.32 7.18
N LEU A 112 11.93 -4.97 6.01
CA LEU A 112 12.81 -4.62 4.88
C LEU A 112 12.57 -3.18 4.42
N VAL A 113 11.31 -2.76 4.31
CA VAL A 113 10.98 -1.37 3.96
C VAL A 113 11.36 -0.40 5.06
N HIS A 114 11.18 -0.73 6.34
CA HIS A 114 11.57 0.16 7.45
C HIS A 114 13.08 0.39 7.54
N ALA A 115 13.88 -0.56 7.04
CA ALA A 115 15.34 -0.50 7.08
C ALA A 115 15.98 0.24 5.88
N THR A 116 15.20 0.60 4.85
CA THR A 116 15.70 1.31 3.67
C THR A 116 15.79 2.83 3.90
N ASP A 117 16.66 3.50 3.14
CA ASP A 117 16.75 4.95 3.08
C ASP A 117 15.74 5.57 2.08
N VAL A 118 15.01 4.76 1.32
CA VAL A 118 13.98 5.24 0.38
C VAL A 118 12.75 5.71 1.15
N PRO A 119 12.19 6.91 0.88
CA PRO A 119 10.97 7.37 1.54
C PRO A 119 9.82 6.36 1.41
N TRP A 120 9.14 6.10 2.52
CA TRP A 120 8.10 5.08 2.57
C TRP A 120 6.88 5.46 3.41
N ILE A 121 5.75 4.81 3.09
CA ILE A 121 4.56 4.76 3.93
C ILE A 121 4.10 3.31 4.12
N ASP A 122 3.94 2.91 5.38
CA ASP A 122 3.44 1.60 5.78
C ASP A 122 1.98 1.70 6.20
N LEU A 123 1.12 0.96 5.51
CA LEU A 123 -0.32 0.98 5.67
C LEU A 123 -0.85 -0.34 6.22
N ARG A 124 -1.71 -0.25 7.23
CA ARG A 124 -2.31 -1.42 7.87
C ARG A 124 -3.77 -1.17 8.19
N SER A 125 -4.55 -2.24 8.19
CA SER A 125 -5.96 -2.17 8.53
C SER A 125 -6.45 -3.49 9.08
N THR A 126 -7.41 -3.41 9.99
CA THR A 126 -8.25 -4.53 10.40
C THR A 126 -9.63 -3.99 10.73
N GLY A 127 -10.66 -4.57 10.13
CA GLY A 127 -12.04 -4.13 10.33
C GLY A 127 -12.29 -2.72 9.81
N ASP A 128 -12.82 -1.86 10.65
CA ASP A 128 -13.06 -0.44 10.37
C ASP A 128 -11.86 0.45 10.79
N GLY A 129 -10.82 -0.15 11.38
CA GLY A 129 -9.60 0.50 11.83
C GLY A 129 -8.53 0.56 10.76
N HIS A 130 -7.67 1.58 10.84
CA HIS A 130 -6.45 1.71 10.05
C HIS A 130 -5.35 2.39 10.86
N VAL A 131 -4.12 2.11 10.46
CA VAL A 131 -2.93 2.80 10.96
C VAL A 131 -1.97 2.98 9.80
N TYR A 132 -1.24 4.10 9.81
CA TYR A 132 -0.11 4.28 8.92
C TYR A 132 1.07 4.94 9.61
N PHE A 133 2.26 4.60 9.12
CA PHE A 133 3.56 5.14 9.53
C PHE A 133 4.30 5.62 8.30
N THR A 134 5.20 6.59 8.46
CA THR A 134 6.12 7.01 7.41
C THR A 134 7.57 6.87 7.88
N ASN A 135 8.52 7.06 6.97
CA ASN A 135 9.94 7.11 7.32
C ASN A 135 10.31 8.22 8.33
N ASP A 136 9.40 9.16 8.60
CA ASP A 136 9.58 10.22 9.59
C ASP A 136 8.98 9.88 10.97
N SER A 137 8.27 8.76 11.08
CA SER A 137 7.71 8.28 12.34
C SER A 137 8.79 7.78 13.29
N ASP A 138 8.53 7.83 14.60
CA ASP A 138 9.45 7.31 15.62
C ASP A 138 9.78 5.82 15.34
N PRO A 139 11.06 5.48 15.06
CA PRO A 139 11.46 4.10 14.78
C PRO A 139 11.11 3.12 15.90
N ALA A 140 11.10 3.57 17.16
CA ALA A 140 10.73 2.73 18.30
C ALA A 140 9.23 2.41 18.30
N LEU A 141 8.38 3.37 17.92
CA LEU A 141 6.95 3.14 17.73
C LEU A 141 6.71 2.18 16.55
N VAL A 142 7.39 2.39 15.42
CA VAL A 142 7.28 1.53 14.24
C VAL A 142 7.69 0.10 14.58
N ALA A 143 8.80 -0.09 15.29
CA ALA A 143 9.27 -1.40 15.73
C ALA A 143 8.29 -2.06 16.72
N MET A 144 7.81 -1.33 17.74
CA MET A 144 6.81 -1.82 18.70
C MET A 144 5.53 -2.28 17.99
N MET A 145 5.09 -1.53 16.99
CA MET A 145 3.87 -1.82 16.24
C MET A 145 4.08 -2.91 15.19
N THR A 146 5.31 -3.41 14.96
CA THR A 146 5.62 -4.47 13.98
C THR A 146 6.11 -5.75 14.65
N PRO A 147 5.31 -6.35 15.57
CA PRO A 147 5.68 -7.61 16.20
C PRO A 147 5.67 -8.75 15.19
N ASP A 148 6.30 -9.87 15.54
CA ASP A 148 6.13 -11.10 14.77
C ASP A 148 4.70 -11.61 14.92
N HIS A 149 4.10 -11.96 13.77
CA HIS A 149 2.75 -12.48 13.69
C HIS A 149 2.58 -13.29 12.38
N GLU A 150 1.61 -14.21 12.40
CA GLU A 150 1.16 -14.91 11.20
C GLU A 150 0.43 -13.97 10.23
N PRO A 151 0.36 -14.30 8.92
CA PRO A 151 -0.37 -13.50 7.93
C PRO A 151 -1.77 -13.10 8.40
N ALA A 152 -2.09 -11.81 8.34
CA ALA A 152 -3.33 -11.25 8.87
C ALA A 152 -4.15 -10.50 7.80
N SER A 153 -5.43 -10.84 7.68
CA SER A 153 -6.37 -10.18 6.77
C SER A 153 -6.77 -8.79 7.27
N CYS A 154 -7.10 -7.89 6.34
CA CYS A 154 -7.77 -6.63 6.69
C CYS A 154 -9.22 -6.81 7.16
N GLN A 155 -9.80 -7.99 6.94
CA GLN A 155 -11.13 -8.37 7.39
C GLN A 155 -11.02 -9.19 8.68
N ILE A 156 -11.84 -8.87 9.68
CA ILE A 156 -11.91 -9.67 10.91
C ILE A 156 -12.39 -11.09 10.56
N ALA A 157 -11.78 -12.11 11.17
CA ALA A 157 -12.15 -13.50 10.95
C ALA A 157 -13.66 -13.70 11.17
N GLY A 158 -14.33 -14.31 10.18
CA GLY A 158 -15.78 -14.52 10.20
C GLY A 158 -16.63 -13.33 9.73
N ALA A 159 -16.08 -12.12 9.57
CA ALA A 159 -16.87 -10.95 9.18
C ALA A 159 -17.52 -11.11 7.80
N ILE A 160 -16.75 -11.59 6.80
CA ILE A 160 -17.27 -11.85 5.44
C ILE A 160 -18.39 -12.90 5.47
N ALA A 161 -18.21 -14.00 6.22
CA ALA A 161 -19.21 -15.06 6.34
C ALA A 161 -20.49 -14.56 7.03
N ALA A 162 -20.38 -13.57 7.90
CA ALA A 162 -21.50 -12.88 8.52
C ALA A 162 -22.12 -11.78 7.63
N GLY A 163 -21.69 -11.64 6.37
CA GLY A 163 -22.19 -10.62 5.44
C GLY A 163 -21.67 -9.20 5.73
N ASN A 164 -20.57 -9.07 6.48
CA ASN A 164 -19.99 -7.80 6.89
C ASN A 164 -18.62 -7.58 6.23
N ILE A 165 -18.60 -6.86 5.10
CA ILE A 165 -17.37 -6.34 4.52
C ILE A 165 -16.99 -5.05 5.26
N GLN A 166 -15.77 -4.99 5.76
CA GLN A 166 -15.26 -3.91 6.57
C GLN A 166 -14.29 -3.03 5.77
N PHE A 167 -14.33 -1.71 5.98
CA PHE A 167 -13.75 -0.74 5.05
C PHE A 167 -12.58 0.08 5.59
N GLY A 168 -11.96 -0.31 6.71
CA GLY A 168 -10.79 0.40 7.26
C GLY A 168 -9.65 0.53 6.24
N TYR A 169 -9.49 -0.48 5.36
CA TYR A 169 -8.49 -0.50 4.30
C TYR A 169 -8.64 0.64 3.29
N VAL A 170 -9.85 1.19 3.14
CA VAL A 170 -10.13 2.34 2.26
C VAL A 170 -9.46 3.60 2.78
N ASN A 171 -9.56 3.85 4.09
CA ASN A 171 -8.89 5.00 4.71
C ASN A 171 -7.37 4.87 4.64
N ALA A 172 -6.85 3.65 4.82
CA ALA A 172 -5.43 3.39 4.62
C ALA A 172 -5.00 3.73 3.17
N ALA A 173 -5.71 3.23 2.16
CA ALA A 173 -5.40 3.52 0.76
C ALA A 173 -5.50 5.01 0.41
N ALA A 174 -6.48 5.73 0.99
CA ALA A 174 -6.60 7.17 0.83
C ALA A 174 -5.40 7.92 1.44
N ALA A 175 -4.86 7.44 2.56
CA ALA A 175 -3.65 7.99 3.17
C ALA A 175 -2.42 7.81 2.26
N ALA A 176 -2.20 6.62 1.66
CA ALA A 176 -1.11 6.44 0.69
C ALA A 176 -1.27 7.31 -0.55
N ALA A 177 -2.48 7.42 -1.10
CA ALA A 177 -2.71 8.28 -2.26
C ALA A 177 -2.38 9.75 -1.92
N THR A 178 -2.80 10.22 -0.74
CA THR A 178 -2.49 11.57 -0.25
C THR A 178 -0.98 11.77 -0.05
N TRP A 179 -0.32 10.81 0.59
CA TRP A 179 1.12 10.83 0.82
C TRP A 179 1.90 10.91 -0.48
N LEU A 180 1.63 10.02 -1.45
CA LEU A 180 2.33 9.99 -2.73
C LEU A 180 2.15 11.29 -3.52
N MET A 181 0.92 11.79 -3.63
CA MET A 181 0.64 13.06 -4.30
C MET A 181 1.36 14.23 -3.63
N GLY A 182 1.49 14.19 -2.30
CA GLY A 182 2.25 15.17 -1.51
C GLY A 182 3.76 15.09 -1.78
N GLN A 183 4.33 13.88 -1.75
CA GLN A 183 5.76 13.64 -2.01
C GLN A 183 6.18 14.15 -3.38
N LEU A 184 5.43 13.80 -4.44
CA LEU A 184 5.69 14.26 -5.81
C LEU A 184 5.56 15.78 -5.99
N ARG A 185 4.99 16.47 -5.00
CA ARG A 185 4.79 17.93 -4.96
C ARG A 185 5.60 18.62 -3.86
N ASN A 186 6.56 17.92 -3.25
CA ASN A 186 7.38 18.43 -2.14
C ASN A 186 6.53 19.06 -1.02
N GLN A 187 5.40 18.43 -0.69
CA GLN A 187 4.56 18.84 0.43
C GLN A 187 5.05 18.23 1.75
N PRO A 188 4.72 18.83 2.91
CA PRO A 188 5.04 18.23 4.19
C PRO A 188 4.54 16.77 4.29
N PRO A 189 5.32 15.87 4.91
CA PRO A 189 4.98 14.47 5.02
C PRO A 189 3.74 14.28 5.91
N LEU A 190 2.98 13.22 5.66
CA LEU A 190 1.97 12.76 6.60
C LEU A 190 2.65 12.24 7.87
N ARG A 191 2.16 12.67 9.03
CA ARG A 191 2.53 12.09 10.32
C ARG A 191 1.72 10.83 10.58
N GLU A 192 2.30 9.88 11.30
CA GLU A 192 1.62 8.65 11.69
C GLU A 192 0.25 8.93 12.32
N ARG A 193 -0.70 8.05 12.01
CA ARG A 193 -2.06 8.13 12.55
C ARG A 193 -2.63 6.75 12.73
N MET A 194 -3.38 6.57 13.81
CA MET A 194 -4.23 5.42 14.05
C MET A 194 -5.67 5.90 14.21
N SER A 195 -6.62 5.26 13.55
CA SER A 195 -8.01 5.72 13.54
C SER A 195 -8.99 4.61 13.15
N SER A 196 -10.23 4.72 13.61
CA SER A 196 -11.38 3.91 13.19
C SER A 196 -12.39 4.80 12.45
N ILE A 197 -13.06 4.23 11.45
CA ILE A 197 -14.16 4.91 10.75
C ILE A 197 -15.27 5.30 11.72
N MET A 198 -15.59 4.42 12.68
CA MET A 198 -16.67 4.62 13.64
C MET A 198 -16.27 5.53 14.81
N PHE A 199 -15.01 5.46 15.26
CA PHE A 199 -14.57 6.09 16.50
C PHE A 199 -13.61 7.26 16.32
N GLY A 200 -13.21 7.57 15.09
CA GLY A 200 -12.30 8.67 14.79
C GLY A 200 -10.85 8.34 15.17
N GLU A 201 -10.10 9.33 15.66
CA GLU A 201 -8.68 9.20 15.97
C GLU A 201 -8.44 8.39 17.26
N LEU A 202 -7.47 7.47 17.22
CA LEU A 202 -7.09 6.59 18.31
C LEU A 202 -5.67 6.91 18.75
N LYS A 203 -5.37 6.71 20.04
CA LYS A 203 -4.04 6.96 20.60
C LYS A 203 -3.10 5.79 20.33
N PHE A 204 -1.89 6.09 19.90
CA PHE A 204 -0.80 5.12 19.87
C PHE A 204 -0.46 4.61 21.28
N PRO A 205 0.07 3.38 21.40
CA PRO A 205 0.61 2.91 22.67
C PRO A 205 1.80 3.78 23.10
N GLU A 206 1.98 3.92 24.41
CA GLU A 206 3.14 4.63 24.96
C GLU A 206 4.41 3.82 24.70
N VAL A 207 5.37 4.42 24.00
CA VAL A 207 6.73 3.88 23.87
C VAL A 207 7.46 4.13 25.18
N LYS A 208 7.63 3.08 26.00
CA LYS A 208 8.49 3.17 27.18
C LYS A 208 9.94 3.15 26.73
N ALA A 209 10.66 4.24 27.01
CA ALA A 209 12.10 4.36 26.82
C ALA A 209 12.88 3.38 27.69
#